data_AF-A0A2V9PHQ1-F1
#
_entry.id   AF-A0A2V9PHQ1-F1
#
_cell.length_a   1.000
_cell.length_b   1.000
_cell.length_c   1.000
_cell.angle_alpha   90.00
_cell.angle_beta   90.00
_cell.angle_gamma   90.00
#
_symmetry.space_group_name_H-M   'P 1'
#
loop_
_entity.id
_entity.type
_entity.pdbx_description
1 polymer ?
#
loop_
_entity_poly.entity_id
_entity_poly.type
_entity_poly.pdbx_seq_one_letter_code
_entity_poly.pdbx_strand_id
1 'polypeptide(L)'
;MSNIRRLSDAKIPIRAGIIEMLENAGQAESTARFLSGLGVQKIGTDRVRPFGRGGTTRQGDMRELCGQCADNIVCVGSDGKVSPCIMSKRWAIGSLSETPFTQLLTSPKLADTRGEIYRATVQRREYEDRSQENIHVICDPKTCGPYSTCTPTTGPGPCGPSGCTPCFPKG
;
A
#
# COMPACT_ATOMS: atom_id res chain seq x y z
N MET A 1 -1.45 -20.82 19.42
CA MET A 1 -0.56 -20.91 18.23
C MET A 1 -0.71 -22.20 17.42
N SER A 2 -1.71 -23.03 17.72
CA SER A 2 -1.98 -24.29 16.98
C SER A 2 -2.26 -24.05 15.49
N ASN A 3 -2.94 -22.96 15.14
CA ASN A 3 -3.35 -22.69 13.76
C ASN A 3 -2.16 -22.39 12.82
N ILE A 4 -1.20 -21.57 13.26
CA ILE A 4 -0.02 -21.23 12.43
C ILE A 4 0.80 -22.49 12.14
N ARG A 5 1.05 -23.30 13.18
CA ARG A 5 1.77 -24.56 13.05
C ARG A 5 1.03 -25.54 12.13
N ARG A 6 -0.28 -25.71 12.30
CA ARG A 6 -1.11 -26.56 11.43
C ARG A 6 -1.06 -26.15 9.96
N LEU A 7 -1.11 -24.84 9.67
CA LEU A 7 -0.99 -24.32 8.29
C LEU A 7 0.42 -24.54 7.73
N SER A 8 1.45 -24.35 8.54
CA SER A 8 2.85 -24.56 8.19
C SER A 8 3.17 -26.03 7.89
N ASP A 9 2.68 -26.95 8.73
CA ASP A 9 2.81 -28.40 8.56
C ASP A 9 2.10 -28.85 7.27
N ALA A 10 0.95 -28.25 6.96
CA ALA A 10 0.20 -28.47 5.72
C ALA A 10 0.82 -27.77 4.48
N LYS A 11 1.99 -27.13 4.61
CA LYS A 11 2.70 -26.42 3.54
C LYS A 11 1.87 -25.32 2.87
N ILE A 12 0.93 -24.73 3.60
CA ILE A 12 0.15 -23.58 3.13
C ILE A 12 1.00 -22.32 3.37
N PRO A 13 1.28 -21.49 2.33
CA PRO A 13 2.08 -20.28 2.51
C PRO A 13 1.40 -19.28 3.44
N ILE A 14 2.09 -18.88 4.51
CA ILE A 14 1.59 -17.93 5.50
C ILE A 14 2.32 -16.59 5.34
N ARG A 15 1.53 -15.52 5.43
CA ARG A 15 2.06 -14.16 5.61
C ARG A 15 1.57 -13.62 6.95
N ALA A 16 2.41 -12.87 7.65
CA ALA A 16 2.04 -12.19 8.88
C ALA A 16 2.29 -10.68 8.76
N GLY A 17 1.39 -9.89 9.33
CA GLY A 17 1.58 -8.46 9.54
C GLY A 17 1.68 -8.19 11.04
N ILE A 18 2.70 -7.45 11.44
CA ILE A 18 2.86 -6.95 12.81
C ILE A 18 2.45 -5.48 12.79
N ILE A 19 1.52 -5.09 13.65
CA ILE A 19 1.13 -3.69 13.81
C ILE A 19 1.82 -3.16 15.05
N GLU A 20 2.74 -2.22 14.85
CA GLU A 20 3.43 -1.52 15.93
C GLU A 20 2.52 -0.46 16.56
N MET A 21 2.48 -0.50 17.89
CA MET A 21 1.67 0.30 18.78
C MET A 21 2.50 0.66 20.02
N LEU A 22 2.02 1.57 20.85
CA LEU A 22 2.73 1.95 22.06
C LEU A 22 2.93 0.76 23.01
N GLU A 23 1.94 -0.12 23.09
CA GLU A 23 1.89 -1.28 23.98
C GLU A 23 2.89 -2.38 23.63
N ASN A 24 3.30 -2.45 22.36
CA ASN A 24 4.24 -3.47 21.85
C ASN A 24 5.51 -2.85 21.25
N ALA A 25 5.79 -1.59 21.58
CA ALA A 25 6.95 -0.86 21.10
C ALA A 25 8.24 -1.64 21.38
N GLY A 26 9.11 -1.75 20.36
CA GLY A 26 10.37 -2.49 20.43
C GLY A 26 10.25 -4.02 20.35
N GLN A 27 9.04 -4.59 20.26
CA GLN A 27 8.84 -6.04 20.17
C GLN A 27 8.68 -6.56 18.74
N ALA A 28 8.69 -5.70 17.73
CA ALA A 28 8.44 -6.09 16.35
C ALA A 28 9.47 -7.11 15.83
N GLU A 29 10.75 -6.89 16.11
CA GLU A 29 11.83 -7.77 15.65
C GLU A 29 11.82 -9.14 16.35
N SER A 30 11.62 -9.17 17.67
CA SER A 30 11.52 -10.42 18.41
C SER A 30 10.29 -11.23 17.98
N THR A 31 9.17 -10.56 17.73
CA THR A 31 7.95 -11.17 17.19
C THR A 31 8.17 -11.71 15.77
N ALA A 32 8.88 -10.96 14.91
CA ALA A 32 9.21 -11.42 13.57
C ALA A 32 10.07 -12.69 13.60
N ARG A 33 11.14 -12.71 14.44
CA ARG A 33 11.97 -13.91 14.63
C ARG A 33 11.16 -15.11 15.13
N PHE A 34 10.27 -14.87 16.09
CA PHE A 34 9.38 -15.90 16.60
C PHE A 34 8.47 -16.49 15.51
N LEU A 35 7.84 -15.65 14.69
CA LEU A 35 6.97 -16.08 13.58
C LEU A 35 7.76 -16.82 12.48
N SER A 36 8.98 -16.38 12.18
CA SER A 36 9.88 -17.10 11.27
C SER A 36 10.19 -18.51 11.78
N GLY A 37 10.42 -18.66 13.09
CA GLY A 37 10.62 -19.97 13.73
C GLY A 37 9.40 -20.91 13.65
N LEU A 38 8.20 -20.38 13.40
CA LEU A 38 6.98 -21.16 13.14
C LEU A 38 6.76 -21.49 11.65
N GLY A 39 7.65 -21.05 10.76
CA GLY A 39 7.57 -21.30 9.32
C GLY A 39 6.82 -20.21 8.52
N VAL A 40 6.60 -19.03 9.10
CA VAL A 40 6.07 -17.88 8.34
C VAL A 40 7.17 -17.28 7.47
N GLN A 41 6.95 -17.22 6.16
CA GLN A 41 7.99 -16.81 5.20
C GLN A 41 7.97 -15.32 4.88
N LYS A 42 6.79 -14.68 4.94
CA LYS A 42 6.63 -13.26 4.60
C LYS A 42 6.06 -12.52 5.79
N ILE A 43 6.87 -11.69 6.41
CA ILE A 43 6.51 -10.91 7.59
C ILE A 43 6.72 -9.44 7.24
N GLY A 44 5.69 -8.64 7.43
CA GLY A 44 5.75 -7.18 7.30
C GLY A 44 5.39 -6.50 8.61
N THR A 45 5.91 -5.29 8.81
CA THR A 45 5.50 -4.39 9.89
C THR A 45 4.73 -3.20 9.29
N ASP A 46 3.72 -2.71 10.01
CA ASP A 46 3.06 -1.42 9.76
C ASP A 46 2.74 -0.77 11.11
N ARG A 47 2.27 0.46 11.10
CA ARG A 47 1.86 1.20 12.30
C ARG A 47 0.34 1.30 12.39
N VAL A 48 -0.16 1.64 13.58
CA VAL A 48 -1.56 2.05 13.73
C VAL A 48 -1.83 3.27 12.84
N ARG A 49 -2.85 3.15 11.99
CA ARG A 49 -3.36 4.26 11.16
C ARG A 49 -4.66 4.77 11.77
N PRO A 50 -4.91 6.08 11.78
CA PRO A 50 -6.09 6.67 12.41
C PRO A 50 -7.36 6.54 11.54
N PHE A 51 -7.70 5.31 11.15
CA PHE A 51 -8.92 4.95 10.43
C PHE A 51 -9.77 3.99 11.26
N GLY A 52 -11.10 4.13 11.16
CA GLY A 52 -12.05 3.33 11.91
C GLY A 52 -11.76 3.41 13.42
N ARG A 53 -11.67 2.26 14.08
CA ARG A 53 -11.38 2.16 15.51
C ARG A 53 -9.94 2.55 15.90
N GLY A 54 -9.04 2.69 14.92
CA GLY A 54 -7.67 3.17 15.17
C GLY A 54 -7.55 4.70 15.28
N GLY A 55 -8.59 5.45 14.87
CA GLY A 55 -8.61 6.91 14.99
C GLY A 55 -9.32 7.33 16.27
N THR A 56 -8.59 7.45 17.38
CA THR A 56 -9.16 7.87 18.68
C THR A 56 -9.47 9.37 18.74
N THR A 57 -8.69 10.22 18.06
CA THR A 57 -8.81 11.69 18.12
C THR A 57 -8.83 12.40 16.76
N ARG A 58 -8.30 11.76 15.71
CA ARG A 58 -8.33 12.28 14.33
C ARG A 58 -8.99 11.25 13.43
N GLN A 59 -10.11 11.59 12.80
CA GLN A 59 -10.79 10.66 11.92
C GLN A 59 -10.25 10.74 10.49
N GLY A 60 -9.52 9.69 10.09
CA GLY A 60 -9.34 9.23 8.71
C GLY A 60 -9.12 10.32 7.67
N ASP A 61 -8.03 11.07 7.82
CA ASP A 61 -7.54 12.05 6.84
C ASP A 61 -6.84 11.32 5.68
N MET A 62 -7.02 11.78 4.43
CA MET A 62 -6.37 11.17 3.25
C MET A 62 -4.86 11.10 3.39
N ARG A 63 -4.25 12.07 4.08
CA ARG A 63 -2.82 12.08 4.34
C ARG A 63 -2.41 10.79 5.02
N GLU A 64 -3.18 10.22 5.94
CA GLU A 64 -2.82 9.01 6.70
C GLU A 64 -2.84 7.70 5.90
N LEU A 65 -3.23 7.74 4.62
CA LEU A 65 -3.16 6.61 3.71
C LEU A 65 -1.70 6.26 3.36
N CYS A 66 -1.47 5.03 2.88
CA CYS A 66 -0.14 4.52 2.51
C CYS A 66 0.34 4.97 1.11
N GLY A 67 -0.51 5.67 0.35
CA GLY A 67 -0.26 6.06 -1.04
C GLY A 67 -0.58 4.98 -2.08
N GLN A 68 -0.43 3.69 -1.74
CA GLN A 68 -0.78 2.57 -2.65
C GLN A 68 -2.28 2.50 -2.98
N CYS A 69 -3.11 3.22 -2.22
CA CYS A 69 -4.52 3.39 -2.53
C CYS A 69 -4.76 4.15 -3.84
N ALA A 70 -3.76 4.89 -4.35
CA ALA A 70 -3.84 5.59 -5.64
C ALA A 70 -3.48 4.68 -6.83
N ASP A 71 -3.02 3.44 -6.61
CA ASP A 71 -2.56 2.53 -7.65
C ASP A 71 -3.73 1.82 -8.37
N ASN A 72 -3.44 0.81 -9.19
CA ASN A 72 -4.41 -0.01 -9.93
C ASN A 72 -5.18 -1.03 -9.07
N ILE A 73 -5.44 -0.69 -7.81
CA ILE A 73 -6.28 -1.48 -6.92
C ILE A 73 -7.62 -0.80 -6.68
N VAL A 74 -8.64 -1.60 -6.43
CA VAL A 74 -9.93 -1.17 -5.89
C VAL A 74 -10.39 -2.19 -4.85
N CYS A 75 -11.22 -1.75 -3.92
CA CYS A 75 -11.81 -2.55 -2.86
C CYS A 75 -13.33 -2.51 -3.00
N VAL A 76 -13.96 -3.67 -2.95
CA VAL A 76 -15.41 -3.80 -2.82
C VAL A 76 -15.71 -4.11 -1.35
N GLY A 77 -16.46 -3.22 -0.70
CA GLY A 77 -16.95 -3.41 0.65
C GLY A 77 -18.04 -4.48 0.72
N SER A 78 -18.26 -5.03 1.91
CA SER A 78 -19.36 -5.97 2.16
C SER A 78 -20.75 -5.34 1.94
N ASP A 79 -20.84 -4.01 1.91
CA ASP A 79 -22.03 -3.22 1.59
C ASP A 79 -22.17 -2.92 0.09
N GLY A 80 -21.30 -3.47 -0.76
CA GLY A 80 -21.30 -3.25 -2.21
C GLY A 80 -20.65 -1.94 -2.66
N LYS A 81 -20.19 -1.08 -1.73
CA LYS A 81 -19.49 0.16 -2.08
C LYS A 81 -18.09 -0.13 -2.59
N VAL A 82 -17.68 0.61 -3.61
CA VAL A 82 -16.35 0.51 -4.22
C VAL A 82 -15.52 1.72 -3.82
N SER A 83 -14.31 1.48 -3.33
CA SER A 83 -13.30 2.53 -3.02
C SER A 83 -11.94 2.12 -3.58
N PRO A 84 -10.95 3.03 -3.70
CA PRO A 84 -9.62 2.65 -4.19
C PRO A 84 -8.89 1.59 -3.33
N CYS A 85 -9.16 1.55 -2.02
CA CYS A 85 -8.61 0.57 -1.07
C CYS A 85 -9.51 0.47 0.17
N ILE A 86 -9.31 -0.57 0.99
CA ILE A 86 -10.01 -0.75 2.26
C ILE A 86 -9.80 0.42 3.24
N MET A 87 -8.65 1.09 3.17
CA MET A 87 -8.37 2.25 4.03
C MET A 87 -8.98 3.55 3.50
N SER A 88 -9.37 3.58 2.23
CA SER A 88 -10.01 4.74 1.60
C SER A 88 -11.54 4.63 1.50
N LYS A 89 -12.17 3.76 2.31
CA LYS A 89 -13.64 3.56 2.35
C LYS A 89 -14.46 4.84 2.44
N ARG A 90 -13.96 5.88 3.12
CA ARG A 90 -14.65 7.18 3.25
C ARG A 90 -14.80 7.90 1.90
N TRP A 91 -13.93 7.59 0.94
CA TRP A 91 -13.91 8.16 -0.41
C TRP A 91 -14.35 7.10 -1.41
N ALA A 92 -15.53 6.52 -1.18
CA ALA A 92 -16.14 5.56 -2.09
C ALA A 92 -16.51 6.23 -3.43
N ILE A 93 -16.19 5.55 -4.52
CA ILE A 93 -16.45 6.01 -5.88
C ILE A 93 -17.90 5.70 -6.29
N GLY A 94 -18.50 4.64 -5.76
CA GLY A 94 -19.90 4.27 -6.07
C GLY A 94 -20.29 2.94 -5.43
N SER A 95 -21.38 2.34 -5.91
CA SER A 95 -21.93 1.07 -5.42
C SER A 95 -22.24 0.12 -6.57
N LEU A 96 -21.94 -1.17 -6.38
CA LEU A 96 -22.25 -2.22 -7.36
C LEU A 96 -23.76 -2.46 -7.52
N SER A 97 -24.57 -2.05 -6.54
CA SER A 97 -26.03 -2.15 -6.62
C SER A 97 -26.64 -1.13 -7.59
N GLU A 98 -25.90 -0.07 -7.92
CA GLU A 98 -26.38 1.07 -8.69
C GLU A 98 -25.67 1.20 -10.04
N THR A 99 -24.38 0.84 -10.10
CA THR A 99 -23.53 1.08 -11.27
C THR A 99 -22.76 -0.19 -11.62
N PRO A 100 -22.74 -0.61 -12.91
CA PRO A 100 -21.93 -1.74 -13.35
C PRO A 100 -20.46 -1.56 -12.98
N PHE A 101 -19.81 -2.65 -12.55
CA PHE A 101 -18.42 -2.58 -12.05
C PHE A 101 -17.45 -1.99 -13.08
N THR A 102 -17.62 -2.31 -14.36
CA THR A 102 -16.79 -1.76 -15.45
C THR A 102 -16.87 -0.24 -15.54
N GLN A 103 -18.06 0.34 -15.37
CA GLN A 103 -18.25 1.79 -15.39
C GLN A 103 -17.59 2.46 -14.17
N LEU A 104 -17.60 1.81 -13.00
CA LEU A 104 -16.90 2.31 -11.81
C LEU A 104 -15.37 2.33 -12.03
N LEU A 105 -14.81 1.30 -12.67
CA LEU A 105 -13.38 1.21 -12.97
C LEU A 105 -12.88 2.25 -13.98
N THR A 106 -13.75 2.70 -14.90
CA THR A 106 -13.43 3.75 -15.87
C THR A 106 -14.02 5.11 -15.49
N SER A 107 -14.55 5.26 -14.27
CA SER A 107 -15.23 6.48 -13.86
C SER A 107 -14.24 7.65 -13.65
N PRO A 108 -14.60 8.88 -14.06
CA PRO A 108 -13.81 10.07 -13.74
C PRO A 108 -13.59 10.20 -12.22
N LYS A 109 -14.63 9.87 -11.44
CA LYS A 109 -14.57 9.92 -9.98
C LYS A 109 -13.47 9.03 -9.37
N LEU A 110 -13.19 7.86 -9.96
CA LEU A 110 -12.06 7.02 -9.54
C LEU A 110 -10.72 7.71 -9.83
N ALA A 111 -10.56 8.28 -11.02
CA ALA A 111 -9.35 9.02 -11.40
C ALA A 111 -9.12 10.22 -10.47
N ASP A 112 -10.16 11.01 -10.20
CA ASP A 112 -10.11 12.18 -9.32
C ASP A 112 -9.73 11.78 -7.89
N THR A 113 -10.40 10.77 -7.34
CA THR A 113 -10.13 10.27 -5.98
C THR A 113 -8.71 9.75 -5.85
N ARG A 114 -8.20 9.01 -6.86
CA ARG A 114 -6.80 8.56 -6.88
C ARG A 114 -5.83 9.74 -6.94
N GLY A 115 -6.14 10.78 -7.73
CA GLY A 115 -5.35 12.01 -7.80
C GLY A 115 -5.29 12.75 -6.47
N GLU A 116 -6.39 12.83 -5.74
CA GLU A 116 -6.43 13.43 -4.40
C GLU A 116 -5.60 12.64 -3.38
N ILE A 117 -5.77 11.31 -3.36
CA ILE A 117 -4.97 10.42 -2.50
C ILE A 117 -3.48 10.56 -2.81
N TYR A 118 -3.12 10.60 -4.09
CA TYR A 118 -1.73 10.77 -4.52
C TYR A 118 -1.15 12.09 -3.98
N ARG A 119 -1.83 13.22 -4.24
CA ARG A 119 -1.40 14.54 -3.74
C ARG A 119 -1.25 14.58 -2.22
N ALA A 120 -2.18 13.98 -1.49
CA ALA A 120 -2.17 13.95 -0.03
C ALA A 120 -1.06 13.08 0.58
N THR A 121 -0.55 12.10 -0.16
CA THR A 121 0.42 11.10 0.38
C THR A 121 1.84 11.27 -0.15
N VAL A 122 2.04 11.89 -1.31
CA VAL A 122 3.37 12.13 -1.91
C VAL A 122 4.15 13.20 -1.15
N GLN A 123 3.52 14.31 -0.78
CA GLN A 123 4.19 15.41 -0.04
C GLN A 123 4.77 14.95 1.30
N ARG A 124 4.20 13.90 1.94
CA ARG A 124 4.76 13.33 3.16
C ARG A 124 6.06 12.56 2.88
N ARG A 125 6.10 11.78 1.78
CA ARG A 125 7.31 11.01 1.40
C ARG A 125 8.48 11.96 1.17
N GLU A 126 8.27 13.08 0.48
CA GLU A 126 9.31 14.08 0.20
C GLU A 126 9.85 14.77 1.47
N TYR A 127 9.01 14.95 2.50
CA TYR A 127 9.42 15.59 3.76
C TYR A 127 10.14 14.63 4.72
N GLU A 128 9.71 13.36 4.79
CA GLU A 128 10.33 12.33 5.63
C GLU A 128 11.68 11.85 5.07
N ASP A 129 11.88 11.90 3.74
CA ASP A 129 13.10 11.44 3.06
C ASP A 129 14.24 12.49 3.04
N ARG A 130 14.03 13.66 3.64
CA ARG A 130 15.09 14.70 3.77
C ARG A 130 16.24 14.33 4.72
N SER A 131 16.23 13.13 5.29
CA SER A 131 17.32 12.61 6.12
C SER A 131 18.13 11.48 5.46
N GLN A 132 17.87 11.13 4.20
CA GLN A 132 18.68 10.14 3.48
C GLN A 132 19.14 10.66 2.11
N GLU A 133 20.45 10.86 2.02
CA GLU A 133 21.26 11.27 0.87
C GLU A 133 21.27 10.25 -0.29
N ASN A 134 20.22 9.44 -0.47
CA ASN A 134 20.21 8.28 -1.37
C ASN A 134 19.09 8.25 -2.43
N ILE A 135 18.38 9.36 -2.65
CA ILE A 135 17.45 9.47 -3.80
C ILE A 135 18.19 9.41 -5.16
N HIS A 136 19.49 9.70 -5.19
CA HIS A 136 20.27 9.71 -6.44
C HIS A 136 20.69 8.33 -6.96
N VAL A 137 20.48 7.23 -6.21
CA VAL A 137 20.92 5.87 -6.60
C VAL A 137 19.81 5.06 -7.29
N ILE A 138 18.57 5.56 -7.27
CA ILE A 138 17.39 4.84 -7.79
C ILE A 138 17.26 4.97 -9.33
N CYS A 139 17.97 5.92 -9.93
CA CYS A 139 17.93 6.22 -11.37
C CYS A 139 19.25 5.84 -12.10
N ASP A 140 19.92 4.74 -11.72
CA ASP A 140 21.03 4.18 -12.50
C ASP A 140 20.47 3.32 -13.65
N PRO A 141 20.85 3.52 -14.92
CA PRO A 141 20.48 2.61 -16.01
C PRO A 141 20.81 1.12 -15.76
N LYS A 142 21.69 0.80 -14.80
CA LYS A 142 21.93 -0.59 -14.36
C LYS A 142 20.78 -1.21 -13.55
N THR A 143 19.95 -0.42 -12.88
CA THR A 143 18.83 -0.91 -12.05
C THR A 143 17.50 -1.01 -12.80
N CYS A 144 17.35 -0.36 -13.95
CA CYS A 144 16.13 -0.36 -14.78
C CYS A 144 16.24 -1.25 -16.04
N GLY A 145 16.84 -2.44 -15.92
CA GLY A 145 16.97 -3.41 -17.01
C GLY A 145 15.83 -4.44 -17.07
N PRO A 146 15.73 -5.23 -18.16
CA PRO A 146 14.71 -6.29 -18.35
C PRO A 146 14.77 -7.44 -17.33
N TYR A 147 15.81 -7.47 -16.49
CA TYR A 147 16.00 -8.44 -15.40
C TYR A 147 15.81 -7.82 -14.01
N SER A 148 15.29 -6.59 -13.93
CA SER A 148 15.01 -5.93 -12.64
C SER A 148 13.70 -6.46 -12.03
N THR A 149 13.69 -6.64 -10.71
CA THR A 149 12.52 -7.03 -9.90
C THR A 149 11.51 -5.89 -9.72
N CYS A 150 11.66 -4.77 -10.46
CA CYS A 150 10.76 -3.64 -10.43
C CYS A 150 9.44 -4.02 -11.12
N THR A 151 8.41 -4.32 -10.32
CA THR A 151 7.04 -4.42 -10.84
C THR A 151 6.53 -3.02 -11.20
N PRO A 152 5.95 -2.79 -12.39
CA PRO A 152 5.38 -1.50 -12.75
C PRO A 152 4.22 -1.16 -11.82
N THR A 153 4.47 -0.23 -10.90
CA THR A 153 3.45 0.38 -10.06
C THR A 153 3.03 1.71 -10.68
N THR A 154 1.73 1.98 -10.78
CA THR A 154 1.22 3.29 -11.24
C THR A 154 1.30 4.39 -10.19
N GLY A 155 1.72 4.07 -8.95
CA GLY A 155 2.14 5.02 -7.93
C GLY A 155 3.63 5.37 -8.03
N PRO A 156 4.18 6.17 -7.09
CA PRO A 156 5.59 6.52 -7.07
C PRO A 156 6.36 5.37 -6.42
N GLY A 157 6.37 4.24 -7.13
CA GLY A 157 7.60 3.48 -7.27
C GLY A 157 8.52 4.22 -8.25
N PRO A 158 9.78 3.79 -8.38
CA PRO A 158 10.76 4.41 -9.29
C PRO A 158 10.36 4.38 -10.77
N CYS A 159 9.24 3.75 -11.11
CA CYS A 159 8.73 3.54 -12.46
C CYS A 159 7.32 4.14 -12.69
N GLY A 160 6.88 5.10 -11.86
CA GLY A 160 5.62 5.84 -12.06
C GLY A 160 5.74 7.00 -13.07
N PRO A 161 4.67 7.33 -13.82
CA PRO A 161 4.68 8.35 -14.89
C PRO A 161 4.93 9.79 -14.41
N SER A 162 4.93 10.02 -13.10
CA SER A 162 5.16 11.30 -12.46
C SER A 162 6.51 11.41 -11.71
N GLY A 163 7.34 10.35 -11.74
CA GLY A 163 8.66 10.33 -11.10
C GLY A 163 9.85 10.37 -12.05
N CYS A 164 9.62 10.18 -13.36
CA CYS A 164 10.62 10.34 -14.39
C CYS A 164 10.02 11.18 -15.51
N THR A 165 10.73 12.20 -15.96
CA THR A 165 10.53 12.75 -17.30
C THR A 165 10.47 11.57 -18.28
N PRO A 166 9.50 11.52 -19.22
CA PRO A 166 9.26 10.31 -20.01
C PRO A 166 10.54 9.87 -20.72
N CYS A 167 10.94 8.62 -20.51
CA CYS A 167 11.88 7.97 -21.41
C CYS A 167 11.16 7.78 -22.75
N PHE A 168 11.36 8.72 -23.67
CA PHE A 168 10.92 8.52 -25.06
C PHE A 168 11.68 7.32 -25.64
N PRO A 169 11.01 6.32 -26.23
CA PRO A 169 11.70 5.34 -27.04
C PRO A 169 12.35 6.07 -28.22
N LYS A 170 13.64 5.81 -28.46
CA LYS A 170 14.24 6.12 -29.76
C LYS A 170 13.76 5.04 -30.73
N GLY A 171 12.85 5.41 -31.62
CA GLY A 171 12.31 4.54 -32.69
C GLY A 171 10.84 4.25 -32.49
#